data_AF-A0A7C5AKR9-F1
#
_entry.id   AF-A0A7C5AKR9-F1
#
_cell.length_a   1.000
_cell.length_b   1.000
_cell.length_c   1.000
_cell.angle_alpha   90.00
_cell.angle_beta   90.00
_cell.angle_gamma   90.00
#
_symmetry.space_group_name_H-M   'P 1'
#
loop_
_entity.id
_entity.type
_entity.pdbx_description
1 polymer ?
#
loop_
_entity_poly.entity_id
_entity_poly.type
_entity_poly.pdbx_seq_one_letter_code
_entity_poly.pdbx_strand_id
1 'polypeptide(L)'
;MRDPVWVCREMSRVAKAGYVVTPSRHVEQSLGVENPCYAGYYHHRWLIESKDGELVFRHKPHLLHSRAEAIVARLDAFHQIRPELATVEIEWRDAIRAREELEFDERRTVEELQAFARKARRIEGLVVRRREPIRVSLRRLIYYSRLRLARP
;
A
#
# COMPACT_ATOMS: atom_id res chain seq x y z
N MET A 1 -4.59 -13.67 -13.72
CA MET A 1 -3.78 -12.81 -12.81
C MET A 1 -2.58 -13.65 -12.37
N ARG A 2 -1.35 -13.12 -12.37
CA ARG A 2 -0.15 -13.91 -12.03
C ARG A 2 0.05 -13.93 -10.51
N ASP A 3 0.37 -15.10 -9.98
CA ASP A 3 0.65 -15.36 -8.58
C ASP A 3 2.02 -14.75 -8.19
N PRO A 4 2.09 -13.82 -7.21
CA PRO A 4 3.34 -13.22 -6.77
C PRO A 4 4.28 -14.24 -6.12
N VAL A 5 3.76 -15.31 -5.51
CA VAL A 5 4.57 -16.38 -4.92
C VAL A 5 5.34 -17.11 -6.02
N TRP A 6 4.68 -17.40 -7.14
CA TRP A 6 5.36 -17.97 -8.31
C TRP A 6 6.46 -17.05 -8.85
N VAL A 7 6.22 -15.73 -8.92
CA VAL A 7 7.26 -14.76 -9.35
C VAL A 7 8.46 -14.79 -8.39
N CYS A 8 8.22 -14.79 -7.08
CA CYS A 8 9.29 -14.91 -6.07
C CYS A 8 10.09 -16.21 -6.21
N ARG A 9 9.41 -17.33 -6.53
CA ARG A 9 10.06 -18.61 -6.81
C ARG A 9 10.93 -18.55 -8.05
N GLU A 10 10.44 -17.95 -9.13
CA GLU A 10 11.23 -17.80 -10.37
C GLU A 10 12.43 -16.87 -10.18
N MET A 11 12.27 -15.78 -9.40
CA MET A 11 13.39 -14.91 -9.03
C MET A 11 14.47 -15.67 -8.26
N SER A 12 14.07 -16.50 -7.29
CA SER A 12 15.00 -17.36 -6.54
C SER A 12 15.71 -18.38 -7.45
N ARG A 13 15.02 -18.88 -8.48
CA ARG A 13 15.60 -19.83 -9.45
C ARG A 13 16.67 -19.19 -10.32
N VAL A 14 16.48 -17.94 -10.74
CA VAL A 14 17.40 -17.25 -11.69
C VAL A 14 18.48 -16.41 -11.01
N ALA A 15 18.31 -16.06 -9.72
CA ALA A 15 19.23 -15.20 -8.99
C ALA A 15 19.54 -15.75 -7.58
N LYS A 16 20.83 -15.80 -7.24
CA LYS A 16 21.32 -16.30 -5.94
C LYS A 16 21.07 -15.34 -4.76
N ALA A 17 20.94 -14.05 -5.03
CA ALA A 17 20.68 -13.03 -4.02
C ALA A 17 20.15 -11.75 -4.66
N GLY A 18 19.54 -10.88 -3.86
CA GLY A 18 19.07 -9.57 -4.29
C GLY A 18 18.17 -8.91 -3.24
N TYR A 19 17.44 -7.88 -3.67
CA TYR A 19 16.44 -7.21 -2.83
C TYR A 19 15.13 -6.96 -3.60
N VAL A 20 13.99 -7.10 -2.91
CA VAL A 20 12.66 -6.80 -3.43
C VAL A 20 12.14 -5.56 -2.72
N VAL A 21 11.67 -4.59 -3.51
CA VAL A 21 11.01 -3.37 -3.00
C VAL A 21 9.62 -3.28 -3.57
N THR A 22 8.64 -3.09 -2.71
CA THR A 22 7.23 -2.90 -3.10
C THR A 22 6.60 -1.76 -2.31
N PRO A 23 5.54 -1.12 -2.83
CA PRO A 23 4.70 -0.23 -2.02
C PRO A 23 4.22 -0.93 -0.75
N SER A 24 4.41 -0.29 0.39
CA SER A 24 3.95 -0.84 1.65
C SER A 24 2.44 -0.83 1.74
N ARG A 25 1.91 -1.71 2.61
CA ARG A 25 0.49 -1.67 2.98
C ARG A 25 0.06 -0.33 3.57
N HIS A 26 0.94 0.44 4.21
CA HIS A 26 0.62 1.79 4.71
C HIS A 26 0.24 2.75 3.58
N VAL A 27 0.96 2.68 2.45
CA VAL A 27 0.67 3.45 1.24
C VAL A 27 -0.57 2.89 0.56
N GLU A 28 -0.59 1.58 0.32
CA GLU A 28 -1.65 0.93 -0.46
C GLU A 28 -3.05 1.02 0.16
N GLN A 29 -3.10 1.18 1.48
CA GLN A 29 -4.31 1.31 2.28
C GLN A 29 -4.63 2.78 2.63
N SER A 30 -3.94 3.76 2.04
CA SER A 30 -4.19 5.20 2.22
C SER A 30 -4.84 5.84 0.99
N LEU A 31 -5.76 6.78 1.21
CA LEU A 31 -6.36 7.61 0.15
C LEU A 31 -5.44 8.79 -0.20
N GLY A 32 -5.48 9.27 -1.44
CA GLY A 32 -4.71 10.46 -1.85
C GLY A 32 -3.23 10.18 -2.13
N VAL A 33 -2.85 8.92 -2.32
CA VAL A 33 -1.51 8.54 -2.79
C VAL A 33 -1.34 8.95 -4.25
N GLU A 34 -2.19 8.40 -5.11
CA GLU A 34 -2.26 8.73 -6.53
C GLU A 34 -3.50 9.57 -6.82
N ASN A 35 -4.64 9.18 -6.24
CA ASN A 35 -5.94 9.78 -6.43
C ASN A 35 -6.69 9.91 -5.09
N PRO A 36 -7.46 10.99 -4.85
CA PRO A 36 -8.23 11.15 -3.62
C PRO A 36 -9.41 10.18 -3.47
N CYS A 37 -9.81 9.49 -4.54
CA CYS A 37 -11.03 8.68 -4.59
C CYS A 37 -10.82 7.18 -4.34
N TYR A 38 -9.59 6.68 -4.38
CA TYR A 38 -9.26 5.28 -4.11
C TYR A 38 -7.96 5.18 -3.30
N ALA A 39 -7.75 4.01 -2.69
CA ALA A 39 -6.62 3.77 -1.81
C ALA A 39 -5.43 3.25 -2.62
N GLY A 40 -4.21 3.67 -2.27
CA GLY A 40 -2.97 3.24 -2.94
C GLY A 40 -2.87 3.63 -4.41
N TYR A 41 -2.13 2.83 -5.18
CA TYR A 41 -2.01 2.97 -6.63
C TYR A 41 -3.06 2.12 -7.36
N TYR A 42 -3.62 2.62 -8.48
CA TYR A 42 -4.68 1.89 -9.22
C TYR A 42 -4.20 0.57 -9.83
N HIS A 43 -2.90 0.48 -10.13
CA HIS A 43 -2.28 -0.67 -10.78
C HIS A 43 -1.69 -1.67 -9.77
N HIS A 44 -1.63 -1.32 -8.49
CA HIS A 44 -1.06 -2.17 -7.45
C HIS A 44 -2.17 -3.03 -6.82
N ARG A 45 -2.13 -4.33 -7.14
CA ARG A 45 -3.23 -5.26 -6.84
C ARG A 45 -3.06 -6.02 -5.52
N TRP A 46 -1.96 -5.79 -4.81
CA TRP A 46 -1.60 -6.53 -3.62
C TRP A 46 -1.41 -5.58 -2.43
N LEU A 47 -1.87 -6.00 -1.26
CA LEU A 47 -1.43 -5.48 0.02
C LEU A 47 -0.26 -6.36 0.46
N ILE A 48 0.91 -5.76 0.61
CA ILE A 48 2.16 -6.48 0.85
C ILE A 48 2.72 -6.07 2.21
N GLU A 49 3.09 -7.06 3.00
CA GLU A 49 3.77 -6.90 4.29
C GLU A 49 5.00 -7.82 4.35
N SER A 50 5.98 -7.45 5.15
CA SER A 50 7.07 -8.35 5.57
C SER A 50 6.79 -8.81 7.00
N LYS A 51 6.64 -10.12 7.19
CA LYS A 51 6.48 -10.75 8.51
C LYS A 51 7.64 -11.71 8.70
N ASP A 52 8.48 -11.47 9.71
CA ASP A 52 9.63 -12.32 10.04
C ASP A 52 10.57 -12.62 8.84
N GLY A 53 10.69 -11.67 7.92
CA GLY A 53 11.48 -11.79 6.69
C GLY A 53 10.85 -12.68 5.61
N GLU A 54 9.53 -12.87 5.65
CA GLU A 54 8.69 -13.46 4.59
C GLU A 54 7.77 -12.39 4.01
N LEU A 55 7.67 -12.34 2.67
CA LEU A 55 6.69 -11.51 1.98
C LEU A 55 5.31 -12.15 2.06
N VAL A 56 4.36 -11.42 2.64
CA VAL A 56 2.97 -11.84 2.70
C VAL A 56 2.16 -11.00 1.73
N PHE A 57 1.58 -11.66 0.74
CA PHE A 57 0.76 -11.05 -0.28
C PHE A 57 -0.72 -11.30 0.02
N ARG A 58 -1.52 -10.24 0.13
CA ARG A 58 -2.98 -10.34 0.13
C ARG A 58 -3.53 -9.61 -1.09
N HIS A 59 -4.45 -10.22 -1.82
CA HIS A 59 -5.13 -9.52 -2.90
C HIS A 59 -5.87 -8.29 -2.34
N LYS A 60 -5.69 -7.12 -2.95
CA LYS A 60 -6.29 -5.87 -2.50
C LYS A 60 -7.81 -5.95 -2.62
N PRO A 61 -8.57 -5.99 -1.50
CA PRO A 61 -10.01 -6.18 -1.57
C PRO A 61 -10.68 -4.93 -2.13
N HIS A 62 -11.61 -5.08 -3.09
CA HIS A 62 -12.33 -3.94 -3.68
C HIS A 62 -13.08 -3.09 -2.64
N LEU A 63 -13.58 -3.73 -1.58
CA LEU A 63 -14.26 -3.08 -0.45
C LEU A 63 -13.37 -2.10 0.34
N LEU A 64 -12.05 -2.18 0.19
CA LEU A 64 -11.12 -1.28 0.89
C LEU A 64 -11.46 0.20 0.65
N HIS A 65 -11.91 0.52 -0.56
CA HIS A 65 -12.19 1.90 -0.97
C HIS A 65 -13.46 2.47 -0.33
N SER A 66 -14.41 1.62 0.10
CA SER A 66 -15.69 2.04 0.67
C SER A 66 -15.72 2.05 2.21
N ARG A 67 -14.71 1.49 2.88
CA ARG A 67 -14.64 1.38 4.35
C ARG A 67 -13.70 2.43 4.93
N ALA A 68 -14.23 3.52 5.49
CA ALA A 68 -13.41 4.60 6.05
C ALA A 68 -12.54 4.13 7.22
N GLU A 69 -13.02 3.18 8.01
CA GLU A 69 -12.33 2.58 9.15
C GLU A 69 -11.11 1.78 8.70
N ALA A 70 -11.14 1.24 7.49
CA ALA A 70 -10.03 0.51 6.87
C ALA A 70 -8.98 1.43 6.25
N ILE A 71 -9.19 2.74 6.11
CA ILE A 71 -8.21 3.64 5.47
C ILE A 71 -7.11 4.03 6.45
N VAL A 72 -5.84 3.76 6.15
CA VAL A 72 -4.69 4.11 7.01
C VAL A 72 -4.60 5.64 7.18
N ALA A 73 -4.48 6.38 6.08
CA ALA A 73 -4.46 7.83 6.08
C ALA A 73 -5.26 8.42 4.90
N ARG A 74 -5.76 9.65 5.07
CA ARG A 74 -6.35 10.46 4.00
C ARG A 74 -5.39 11.59 3.66
N LEU A 75 -4.59 11.37 2.63
CA LEU A 75 -3.53 12.30 2.23
C LEU A 75 -4.12 13.42 1.36
N ASP A 76 -3.68 14.64 1.61
CA ASP A 76 -3.96 15.79 0.76
C ASP A 76 -2.81 16.03 -0.23
N ALA A 77 -2.83 17.18 -0.90
CA ALA A 77 -1.83 17.52 -1.89
C ALA A 77 -0.42 17.80 -1.33
N PHE A 78 -0.31 18.03 -0.01
CA PHE A 78 0.91 18.46 0.67
C PHE A 78 1.48 17.39 1.59
N HIS A 79 0.71 16.33 1.87
CA HIS A 79 1.10 15.28 2.80
C HIS A 79 1.30 13.93 2.12
N GLN A 80 2.15 13.10 2.71
CA GLN A 80 2.44 11.74 2.29
C GLN A 80 2.64 10.82 3.49
N ILE A 81 2.54 9.51 3.27
CA ILE A 81 3.08 8.56 4.23
C ILE A 81 4.57 8.81 4.38
N ARG A 82 5.06 8.75 5.61
CA ARG A 82 6.48 8.89 5.94
C ARG A 82 7.33 7.98 5.03
N PRO A 83 8.37 8.49 4.36
CA PRO A 83 9.14 7.73 3.36
C PRO A 83 9.67 6.39 3.87
N GLU A 84 10.10 6.32 5.12
CA GLU A 84 10.63 5.11 5.77
C GLU A 84 9.55 4.03 5.98
N LEU A 85 8.28 4.39 5.86
CA LEU A 85 7.12 3.49 5.93
C LEU A 85 6.49 3.26 4.56
N ALA A 86 7.01 3.87 3.48
CA ALA A 86 6.37 3.86 2.18
C ALA A 86 6.62 2.57 1.39
N THR A 87 7.69 1.85 1.73
CA THR A 87 8.12 0.62 1.06
C THR A 87 8.15 -0.56 2.03
N VAL A 88 7.95 -1.75 1.48
CA VAL A 88 8.36 -3.01 2.10
C VAL A 88 9.58 -3.49 1.34
N GLU A 89 10.65 -3.74 2.09
CA GLU A 89 11.95 -4.13 1.57
C GLU A 89 12.38 -5.44 2.20
N ILE A 90 12.84 -6.37 1.36
CA ILE A 90 13.42 -7.64 1.81
C ILE A 90 14.65 -7.91 0.97
N GLU A 91 15.73 -8.26 1.64
CA GLU A 91 16.90 -8.86 1.03
C GLU A 91 16.79 -10.38 1.09
N TRP A 92 17.19 -11.08 0.03
CA TRP A 92 17.25 -12.53 0.03
C TRP A 92 18.64 -13.04 -0.32
N ARG A 93 18.98 -14.17 0.28
CA ARG A 93 20.06 -15.06 -0.14
C ARG A 93 19.45 -16.43 -0.36
N ASP A 94 19.79 -17.04 -1.48
CA ASP A 94 19.33 -18.35 -1.96
C ASP A 94 17.83 -18.43 -2.34
N ALA A 95 16.92 -17.97 -1.46
CA ALA A 95 15.49 -18.04 -1.71
C ALA A 95 14.71 -16.87 -1.11
N ILE A 96 13.68 -16.42 -1.84
CA ILE A 96 12.67 -15.47 -1.36
C ILE A 96 11.58 -16.27 -0.66
N ARG A 97 11.39 -16.01 0.65
CA ARG A 97 10.24 -16.54 1.39
C ARG A 97 9.02 -15.67 1.07
N ALA A 98 8.00 -16.29 0.49
CA ALA A 98 6.78 -15.60 0.09
C ALA A 98 5.58 -16.53 0.23
N ARG A 99 4.44 -15.97 0.66
CA ARG A 99 3.15 -16.67 0.68
C ARG A 99 2.01 -15.73 0.33
N GLU A 100 0.93 -16.34 -0.16
CA GLU A 100 -0.36 -15.66 -0.33
C GLU A 100 -1.23 -15.88 0.92
N GLU A 101 -1.88 -14.83 1.39
CA GLU A 101 -2.85 -14.89 2.49
C GLU A 101 -4.26 -14.69 1.91
N LEU A 102 -5.00 -15.79 1.82
CA LEU A 102 -6.37 -15.84 1.32
C LEU A 102 -7.37 -15.76 2.47
N GLU A 103 -8.37 -14.89 2.34
CA GLU A 103 -9.54 -14.84 3.21
C GLU A 103 -10.76 -14.63 2.32
N PHE A 104 -11.76 -15.50 2.48
CA PHE A 104 -12.98 -15.50 1.66
C PHE A 104 -14.20 -14.97 2.42
N ASP A 105 -14.09 -14.84 3.75
CA ASP A 105 -15.09 -14.17 4.57
C ASP A 105 -14.89 -12.65 4.49
N GLU A 106 -15.88 -11.95 3.92
CA GLU A 106 -15.87 -10.50 3.80
C GLU A 106 -15.72 -9.81 5.16
N ARG A 107 -16.42 -10.29 6.19
CA ARG A 107 -16.39 -9.68 7.52
C ARG A 107 -15.00 -9.80 8.13
N ARG A 108 -14.38 -10.97 8.06
CA ARG A 108 -13.00 -11.18 8.53
C ARG A 108 -12.00 -10.31 7.77
N THR A 109 -12.19 -10.19 6.45
CA THR A 109 -11.38 -9.29 5.62
C THR A 109 -11.50 -7.84 6.10
N VAL A 110 -12.71 -7.35 6.33
CA VAL A 110 -12.95 -5.98 6.82
C VAL A 110 -12.33 -5.77 8.21
N GLU A 111 -12.55 -6.69 9.15
CA GLU A 111 -12.01 -6.62 10.51
C GLU A 111 -10.47 -6.56 10.51
N GLU A 112 -9.84 -7.35 9.65
CA GLU A 112 -8.39 -7.38 9.47
C GLU A 112 -7.86 -6.06 8.89
N LEU A 113 -8.49 -5.53 7.83
CA LEU A 113 -8.13 -4.24 7.24
C LEU A 113 -8.25 -3.12 8.29
N GLN A 114 -9.32 -3.11 9.07
CA GLN A 114 -9.55 -2.15 10.15
C GLN A 114 -8.52 -2.31 11.28
N ALA A 115 -8.16 -3.54 11.64
CA ALA A 115 -7.12 -3.80 12.65
C ALA A 115 -5.78 -3.22 12.20
N PHE A 116 -5.39 -3.44 10.94
CA PHE A 116 -4.18 -2.86 10.37
C PHE A 116 -4.24 -1.32 10.39
N ALA A 117 -5.34 -0.71 9.94
CA ALA A 117 -5.51 0.74 9.94
C ALA A 117 -5.44 1.34 11.36
N ARG A 118 -6.09 0.71 12.35
CA ARG A 118 -6.02 1.11 13.76
C ARG A 118 -4.59 1.05 14.30
N LYS A 119 -3.84 -0.01 13.98
CA LYS A 119 -2.42 -0.14 14.37
C LYS A 119 -1.57 0.93 13.70
N ALA A 120 -1.70 1.10 12.39
CA ALA A 120 -0.91 2.06 11.61
C ALA A 120 -1.11 3.50 12.08
N ARG A 121 -2.36 3.91 12.37
CA ARG A 121 -2.68 5.26 12.87
C ARG A 121 -2.05 5.59 14.23
N ARG A 122 -1.58 4.60 14.99
CA ARG A 122 -0.83 4.81 16.24
C ARG A 122 0.65 5.12 16.03
N ILE A 123 1.15 4.97 14.81
CA ILE A 123 2.55 5.28 14.49
C ILE A 123 2.72 6.80 14.50
N GLU A 124 3.55 7.30 15.41
CA GLU A 124 3.89 8.71 15.48
C GLU A 124 4.57 9.15 14.18
N GLY A 125 4.13 10.28 13.62
CA GLY A 125 4.66 10.80 12.37
C GLY A 125 4.37 9.91 11.15
N LEU A 126 3.33 9.07 11.18
CA LEU A 126 2.89 8.27 10.03
C LEU A 126 2.74 9.11 8.76
N VAL A 127 2.18 10.32 8.89
CA VAL A 127 1.95 11.26 7.81
C VAL A 127 2.88 12.46 8.00
N VAL A 128 3.61 12.80 6.94
CA VAL A 128 4.56 13.92 6.93
C VAL A 128 4.28 14.84 5.75
N ARG A 129 4.74 16.10 5.87
CA ARG A 129 4.70 17.03 4.75
C ARG A 129 5.66 16.58 3.65
N ARG A 130 5.21 16.65 2.40
CA ARG A 130 6.02 16.39 1.20
C ARG A 130 7.16 17.40 1.12
N ARG A 131 8.35 16.90 0.80
CA ARG A 131 9.53 17.72 0.50
C ARG A 131 9.61 17.97 -1.01
N GLU A 132 8.65 18.72 -1.53
CA GLU A 132 8.59 19.10 -2.96
C GLU A 132 8.31 20.61 -3.12
N PRO A 133 8.66 21.22 -4.27
CA PRO A 133 8.34 22.62 -4.52
C PRO A 133 6.84 22.88 -4.45
N ILE A 134 6.42 24.00 -3.83
CA ILE A 134 4.99 24.32 -3.59
C ILE A 134 4.13 24.28 -4.87
N ARG A 135 4.70 24.65 -6.02
CA ARG A 135 4.06 24.58 -7.34
C ARG A 135 3.57 23.17 -7.70
N VAL A 136 4.27 22.12 -7.26
CA VAL A 136 3.91 20.71 -7.51
C VAL A 136 2.68 20.36 -6.68
N SER A 137 2.69 20.69 -5.39
CA SER A 137 1.56 20.45 -4.50
C SER A 137 0.33 21.27 -4.91
N LEU A 138 0.48 22.50 -5.39
CA LEU A 138 -0.63 23.30 -5.93
C LEU A 138 -1.24 22.68 -7.19
N ARG A 139 -0.41 22.17 -8.12
CA ARG A 139 -0.92 21.42 -9.30
C ARG A 139 -1.71 20.19 -8.87
N ARG A 140 -1.21 19.45 -7.88
CA ARG A 140 -1.87 18.27 -7.30
C ARG A 140 -3.19 18.65 -6.62
N LEU A 141 -3.23 19.77 -5.90
CA LEU A 141 -4.44 20.30 -5.27
C LEU A 141 -5.52 20.59 -6.31
N ILE A 142 -5.17 21.31 -7.38
CA ILE A 142 -6.10 21.60 -8.49
C ILE A 142 -6.62 20.30 -9.12
N TYR A 143 -5.72 19.34 -9.37
CA TYR A 143 -6.09 18.03 -9.89
C TYR A 143 -7.07 17.30 -8.96
N TYR A 144 -6.80 17.26 -7.66
CA TYR A 144 -7.66 16.62 -6.67
C TYR A 144 -9.02 17.30 -6.56
N SER A 145 -9.08 18.63 -6.61
CA SER A 145 -10.34 19.38 -6.63
C SER A 145 -11.19 19.03 -7.85
N ARG A 146 -10.60 18.95 -9.05
CA ARG A 146 -11.30 18.55 -10.27
C ARG A 146 -11.89 17.15 -10.17
N LEU A 147 -11.13 16.19 -9.63
CA LEU A 147 -11.60 14.82 -9.46
C LEU A 147 -12.74 14.67 -8.45
N ARG A 148 -12.73 15.47 -7.39
CA ARG A 148 -13.83 15.48 -6.41
C ARG A 148 -15.11 16.06 -6.99
N LEU A 149 -14.99 17.10 -7.83
CA LEU A 149 -16.12 17.73 -8.51
C LEU A 149 -16.69 16.90 -9.66
N ALA A 150 -15.86 16.07 -10.31
CA ALA A 150 -16.28 15.19 -11.40
C ALA A 150 -16.97 13.89 -10.92
N ARG A 151 -17.27 13.75 -9.63
CA ARG A 151 -18.06 12.62 -9.12
C ARG A 151 -19.54 12.86 -9.50
N PRO A 152 -20.18 11.93 -10.23
CA PRO A 152 -21.61 11.97 -10.47
C PRO A 152 -22.41 11.84 -9.16
#